data_AF-A0A2V9Y816-F1
#
_entry.id   AF-A0A2V9Y816-F1
#
_cell.length_a   1.000
_cell.length_b   1.000
_cell.length_c   1.000
_cell.angle_alpha   90.00
_cell.angle_beta   90.00
_cell.angle_gamma   90.00
#
_symmetry.space_group_name_H-M   'P 1'
#
loop_
_entity.id
_entity.type
_entity.pdbx_description
1 polymer ?
#
loop_
_entity_poly.entity_id
_entity_poly.type
_entity_poly.pdbx_seq_one_letter_code
_entity_poly.pdbx_strand_id
1 'polypeptide(L)'
;MKPAKLKHALVRTYADVVEGHAMQMAAALSYYFVLSLFPALIFLSAVVAYLPVPDLFNQALALMAQFLPADSMGLVRRVVADVISPNKGTFLSFGILGSLWAASGGFAAAIEALNIAYEVKEDRPFWKTRPLALGLAFMTGALLLVALSVMIVGPRFGEWLAARVHLS
;
A
#
# COMPACT_ATOMS: atom_id res chain seq x y z
N MET A 1 33.48 -8.57 19.70
CA MET A 1 33.94 -8.52 18.29
C MET A 1 35.01 -7.44 18.16
N LYS A 2 36.14 -7.70 17.49
CA LYS A 2 37.25 -6.73 17.38
C LYS A 2 36.84 -5.54 16.48
N PRO A 3 37.11 -4.28 16.86
CA PRO A 3 36.64 -3.07 16.15
C PRO A 3 37.13 -3.00 14.70
N ALA A 4 38.30 -3.59 14.39
CA ALA A 4 38.80 -3.70 13.02
C ALA A 4 37.86 -4.53 12.11
N LYS A 5 37.27 -5.62 12.60
CA LYS A 5 36.34 -6.45 11.81
C LYS A 5 35.04 -5.70 11.47
N LEU A 6 34.57 -4.82 12.36
CA LEU A 6 33.37 -4.02 12.12
C LEU A 6 33.61 -2.98 11.03
N LYS A 7 34.76 -2.30 11.06
CA LYS A 7 35.14 -1.32 10.03
C LYS A 7 35.25 -1.97 8.64
N HIS A 8 35.86 -3.15 8.56
CA HIS A 8 35.95 -3.90 7.30
C HIS A 8 34.58 -4.37 6.79
N ALA A 9 33.68 -4.82 7.67
CA ALA A 9 32.33 -5.19 7.28
C ALA A 9 31.54 -3.99 6.73
N LEU A 10 31.59 -2.84 7.43
CA LEU A 10 30.89 -1.63 7.00
C LEU A 10 31.39 -1.10 5.66
N VAL A 11 32.71 -1.07 5.46
CA VAL A 11 33.31 -0.62 4.18
C VAL A 11 32.94 -1.56 3.04
N ARG A 12 32.92 -2.88 3.30
CA ARG A 12 32.52 -3.87 2.29
C ARG A 12 31.04 -3.76 1.94
N THR A 13 30.15 -3.62 2.92
CA THR A 13 28.72 -3.40 2.66
C THR A 13 28.47 -2.10 1.91
N TYR A 14 29.19 -1.01 2.23
CA TYR A 14 29.07 0.24 1.48
C TYR A 14 29.56 0.10 0.04
N ALA A 15 30.69 -0.58 -0.19
CA ALA A 15 31.19 -0.86 -1.53
C ALA A 15 30.21 -1.73 -2.32
N ASP A 16 29.68 -2.81 -1.71
CA ASP A 16 28.67 -3.68 -2.34
C ASP A 16 27.38 -2.93 -2.70
N VAL A 17 26.93 -1.96 -1.87
CA VAL A 17 25.76 -1.12 -2.17
C VAL A 17 26.00 -0.19 -3.36
N VAL A 18 27.22 0.34 -3.49
CA VAL A 18 27.60 1.27 -4.57
C VAL A 18 27.88 0.51 -5.87
N GLU A 19 28.63 -0.58 -5.82
CA GLU A 19 28.98 -1.42 -6.98
C GLU A 19 27.80 -2.27 -7.45
N GLY A 20 26.96 -2.76 -6.53
CA GLY A 20 25.82 -3.63 -6.81
C GLY A 20 24.58 -2.92 -7.37
N HIS A 21 24.71 -1.68 -7.87
CA HIS A 21 23.63 -0.91 -8.49
C HIS A 21 22.36 -0.74 -7.61
N ALA A 22 22.49 -0.91 -6.28
CA ALA A 22 21.36 -0.93 -5.37
C ALA A 22 20.59 0.40 -5.39
N MET A 23 21.29 1.51 -5.60
CA MET A 23 20.67 2.84 -5.75
C MET A 23 19.80 2.94 -7.02
N GLN A 24 20.22 2.36 -8.14
CA GLN A 24 19.40 2.34 -9.37
C GLN A 24 18.16 1.46 -9.19
N MET A 25 18.29 0.32 -8.51
CA MET A 25 17.14 -0.53 -8.15
C MET A 25 16.17 0.16 -7.20
N ALA A 26 16.68 0.87 -6.19
CA ALA A 26 15.84 1.66 -5.28
C ALA A 26 15.08 2.77 -6.03
N ALA A 27 15.74 3.46 -6.97
CA ALA A 27 15.10 4.45 -7.82
C ALA A 27 14.02 3.84 -8.72
N ALA A 28 14.33 2.71 -9.37
CA ALA A 28 13.37 1.98 -10.20
C ALA A 28 12.16 1.51 -9.38
N LEU A 29 12.40 0.92 -8.21
CA LEU A 29 11.35 0.49 -7.29
C LEU A 29 10.45 1.65 -6.88
N SER A 30 11.03 2.79 -6.50
CA SER A 30 10.28 4.00 -6.14
C SER A 30 9.42 4.49 -7.31
N TYR A 31 9.99 4.53 -8.53
CA TYR A 31 9.27 4.93 -9.72
C TYR A 31 8.07 4.03 -10.02
N TYR A 32 8.26 2.71 -10.00
CA TYR A 32 7.18 1.75 -10.21
C TYR A 32 6.13 1.80 -9.09
N PHE A 33 6.53 2.06 -7.85
CA PHE A 33 5.58 2.25 -6.74
C PHE A 33 4.69 3.47 -6.97
N VAL A 34 5.28 4.62 -7.30
CA VAL A 34 4.53 5.85 -7.58
C VAL A 34 3.58 5.65 -8.77
N LEU A 35 4.04 5.02 -9.85
CA LEU A 35 3.17 4.69 -10.98
C LEU A 35 2.04 3.74 -10.61
N SER A 36 2.29 2.75 -9.74
CA SER A 36 1.29 1.79 -9.28
C SER A 36 0.23 2.40 -8.35
N LEU A 37 0.53 3.57 -7.77
CA LEU A 37 -0.39 4.29 -6.88
C LEU A 37 -1.65 4.73 -7.62
N PHE A 38 -1.52 5.23 -8.85
CA PHE A 38 -2.68 5.70 -9.62
C PHE A 38 -3.68 4.57 -9.91
N PRO A 39 -3.28 3.41 -10.48
CA PRO A 39 -4.17 2.26 -10.60
C PRO A 39 -4.71 1.75 -9.26
N ALA A 40 -3.91 1.75 -8.20
CA ALA A 40 -4.37 1.32 -6.89
C ALA A 40 -5.49 2.22 -6.35
N LEU A 41 -5.38 3.54 -6.53
CA LEU A 41 -6.43 4.50 -6.14
C LEU A 41 -7.72 4.28 -6.94
N ILE A 42 -7.63 3.99 -8.24
CA ILE A 42 -8.79 3.67 -9.09
C ILE A 42 -9.44 2.35 -8.64
N PHE A 43 -8.64 1.35 -8.30
CA PHE A 43 -9.17 0.09 -7.79
C PHE A 43 -9.87 0.29 -6.44
N LEU A 44 -9.24 1.03 -5.53
CA LEU A 44 -9.81 1.33 -4.21
C LEU A 44 -11.12 2.12 -4.32
N SER A 45 -11.19 3.13 -5.20
CA SER A 45 -12.45 3.86 -5.39
C SER A 45 -13.57 2.97 -5.89
N ALA A 46 -13.27 2.09 -6.83
CA ALA A 46 -14.23 1.15 -7.34
C ALA A 46 -14.72 0.19 -6.25
N VAL A 47 -13.82 -0.33 -5.41
CA VAL A 47 -14.19 -1.17 -4.26
C VAL A 47 -15.09 -0.40 -3.28
N VAL A 48 -14.75 0.85 -2.94
CA VAL A 48 -15.55 1.69 -2.05
C VAL A 48 -16.94 1.97 -2.63
N ALA A 49 -17.05 2.21 -3.93
CA ALA A 49 -18.34 2.42 -4.60
C ALA A 49 -19.28 1.20 -4.52
N TYR A 50 -18.74 -0.01 -4.38
CA TYR A 50 -19.50 -1.24 -4.19
C TYR A 50 -19.76 -1.60 -2.72
N LEU A 51 -19.12 -0.93 -1.75
CA LEU A 51 -19.33 -1.19 -0.34
C LEU A 51 -20.64 -0.54 0.16
N PRO A 52 -21.62 -1.30 0.67
CA PRO A 52 -22.88 -0.75 1.17
C PRO A 52 -22.72 -0.24 2.62
N VAL A 53 -21.76 0.67 2.86
CA VAL A 53 -21.52 1.25 4.18
C VAL A 53 -22.02 2.70 4.22
N PRO A 54 -23.12 3.00 4.94
CA PRO A 54 -23.61 4.36 5.05
C PRO A 54 -22.58 5.27 5.73
N ASP A 55 -22.40 6.48 5.19
CA ASP A 55 -21.51 7.52 5.71
C ASP A 55 -20.02 7.15 5.86
N LEU A 56 -19.51 6.12 5.17
CA LEU A 56 -18.10 5.71 5.22
C LEU A 56 -17.15 6.89 4.95
N PHE A 57 -17.51 7.76 4.00
CA PHE A 57 -16.74 8.96 3.62
C PHE A 57 -16.62 9.97 4.76
N ASN A 58 -17.74 10.30 5.39
CA ASN A 58 -17.76 11.26 6.50
C ASN A 58 -16.99 10.72 7.71
N GLN A 59 -17.06 9.40 7.95
CA GLN A 59 -16.29 8.74 9.00
C GLN A 59 -14.78 8.76 8.72
N ALA A 60 -14.37 8.48 7.47
CA ALA A 60 -12.95 8.54 7.08
C ALA A 60 -12.37 9.96 7.17
N LEU A 61 -13.13 10.98 6.72
CA LEU A 61 -12.74 12.38 6.84
C LEU A 61 -12.67 12.84 8.30
N ALA A 62 -13.58 12.39 9.15
CA ALA A 62 -13.58 12.72 10.57
C ALA A 62 -12.32 12.17 11.27
N LEU A 63 -11.83 11.00 10.88
CA LEU A 63 -10.58 10.45 11.38
C LEU A 63 -9.37 11.21 10.86
N MET A 64 -9.32 11.54 9.57
CA MET A 64 -8.22 12.33 9.00
C MET A 64 -8.12 13.73 9.62
N ALA A 65 -9.25 14.35 9.95
CA ALA A 65 -9.30 15.66 10.62
C ALA A 65 -8.64 15.67 12.00
N GLN A 66 -8.44 14.51 12.64
CA GLN A 66 -7.74 14.41 13.92
C GLN A 66 -6.22 14.53 13.78
N PHE A 67 -5.69 14.24 12.59
CA PHE A 67 -4.24 14.18 12.34
C PHE A 67 -3.76 15.29 11.39
N LEU A 68 -4.66 15.96 10.66
CA LEU A 68 -4.31 17.00 9.69
C LEU A 68 -4.78 18.40 10.13
N PRO A 69 -3.98 19.45 9.90
CA PRO A 69 -4.42 20.83 10.04
C PRO A 69 -5.63 21.15 9.15
N ALA A 70 -6.50 22.06 9.61
CA ALA A 70 -7.73 22.45 8.90
C ALA A 70 -7.47 22.94 7.46
N ASP A 71 -6.35 23.61 7.23
CA ASP A 71 -5.96 24.15 5.91
C ASP A 71 -5.72 23.03 4.88
N SER A 72 -5.23 21.88 5.32
CA SER A 72 -4.97 20.71 4.45
C SER A 72 -6.21 19.86 4.21
N MET A 73 -7.23 19.96 5.08
CA MET A 73 -8.46 19.16 4.98
C MET A 73 -9.30 19.51 3.74
N GLY A 74 -9.21 20.74 3.23
CA GLY A 74 -9.89 21.13 1.99
C GLY A 74 -9.37 20.37 0.76
N LEU A 75 -8.04 20.19 0.68
CA LEU A 75 -7.40 19.42 -0.39
C LEU A 75 -7.77 17.94 -0.30
N VAL A 76 -7.69 17.36 0.90
CA VAL A 76 -8.06 15.96 1.16
C VAL A 76 -9.51 15.70 0.78
N ARG A 77 -10.44 16.56 1.20
CA ARG A 77 -11.87 16.43 0.83
C ARG A 77 -12.07 16.38 -0.69
N ARG A 78 -11.39 17.24 -1.45
CA ARG A 78 -11.46 17.22 -2.92
C ARG A 78 -10.90 15.92 -3.50
N VAL A 79 -9.69 15.55 -3.13
CA VAL A 79 -9.04 14.33 -3.65
C VAL A 79 -9.89 13.09 -3.36
N VAL A 80 -10.38 12.95 -2.13
CA VAL A 80 -11.21 11.79 -1.75
C VAL A 80 -12.57 11.82 -2.45
N ALA A 81 -13.20 12.99 -2.61
CA ALA A 81 -14.45 13.13 -3.35
C ALA A 81 -14.28 12.78 -4.84
N ASP A 82 -13.20 13.23 -5.49
CA ASP A 82 -12.88 12.93 -6.88
C ASP A 82 -12.58 11.44 -7.09
N VAL A 83 -11.89 10.83 -6.14
CA VAL A 83 -11.59 9.39 -6.15
C VAL A 83 -12.89 8.58 -6.05
N ILE A 84 -13.81 8.94 -5.16
CA ILE A 84 -15.02 8.14 -4.84
C ILE A 84 -16.22 8.47 -5.74
N SER A 85 -16.17 9.55 -6.52
CA SER A 85 -17.27 9.95 -7.40
C SER A 85 -17.61 8.79 -8.36
N PRO A 86 -18.83 8.22 -8.30
CA PRO A 86 -19.11 6.96 -8.96
C PRO A 86 -19.14 7.13 -10.48
N ASN A 87 -18.14 6.57 -11.17
CA ASN A 87 -18.19 6.35 -12.61
C ASN A 87 -19.20 5.23 -12.90
N LYS A 88 -20.48 5.58 -13.01
CA LYS A 88 -21.55 4.62 -13.32
C LYS A 88 -21.42 4.13 -14.77
N GLY A 89 -20.92 2.91 -14.99
CA GLY A 89 -20.94 2.28 -16.31
C GLY A 89 -20.31 0.88 -16.38
N THR A 90 -20.80 0.04 -17.30
CA THR A 90 -20.38 -1.36 -17.55
C THR A 90 -18.87 -1.54 -17.85
N PHE A 91 -18.16 -0.47 -18.21
CA PHE A 91 -16.70 -0.46 -18.39
C PHE A 91 -15.91 -0.50 -17.06
N LEU A 92 -16.58 -0.33 -15.92
CA LEU A 92 -15.94 -0.32 -14.61
C LEU A 92 -15.31 -1.69 -14.28
N SER A 93 -15.92 -2.81 -14.67
CA SER A 93 -15.38 -4.15 -14.38
C SER A 93 -14.05 -4.42 -15.09
N PHE A 94 -13.94 -4.04 -16.37
CA PHE A 94 -12.69 -4.15 -17.12
C PHE A 94 -11.64 -3.14 -16.63
N GLY A 95 -12.07 -1.93 -16.23
CA GLY A 95 -11.21 -0.93 -15.59
C GLY A 95 -10.67 -1.37 -14.22
N ILE A 96 -11.49 -2.06 -13.41
CA ILE A 96 -11.07 -2.65 -12.12
C ILE A 96 -10.02 -3.74 -12.36
N LEU A 97 -10.26 -4.66 -13.31
CA LEU A 97 -9.30 -5.73 -13.60
C LEU A 97 -7.99 -5.17 -14.18
N GLY A 98 -8.08 -4.19 -15.08
CA GLY A 98 -6.91 -3.51 -15.64
C GLY A 98 -6.14 -2.69 -14.61
N SER A 99 -6.84 -2.00 -13.71
CA SER A 99 -6.21 -1.24 -12.62
C SER A 99 -5.58 -2.14 -11.57
N LEU A 100 -6.21 -3.28 -11.22
CA LEU A 100 -5.63 -4.29 -10.35
C LEU A 100 -4.35 -4.89 -10.96
N TRP A 101 -4.39 -5.19 -12.27
CA TRP A 101 -3.22 -5.65 -13.00
C TRP A 101 -2.09 -4.62 -12.96
N ALA A 102 -2.38 -3.35 -13.27
CA ALA A 102 -1.40 -2.28 -13.25
C ALA A 102 -0.87 -1.98 -11.83
N ALA A 103 -1.72 -2.03 -10.80
CA ALA A 103 -1.33 -1.85 -9.40
C ALA A 103 -0.36 -2.95 -8.93
N SER A 104 -0.55 -4.19 -9.39
CA SER A 104 0.39 -5.30 -9.11
C SER A 104 1.79 -5.08 -9.67
N GLY A 105 1.96 -4.12 -10.60
CA GLY A 105 3.24 -3.69 -11.16
C GLY A 105 4.27 -3.32 -10.09
N GLY A 106 3.85 -2.61 -9.03
CA GLY A 106 4.77 -2.21 -7.95
C GLY A 106 5.35 -3.41 -7.19
N PHE A 107 4.51 -4.42 -6.90
CA PHE A 107 4.97 -5.66 -6.25
C PHE A 107 5.81 -6.54 -7.17
N ALA A 108 5.53 -6.55 -8.48
CA ALA A 108 6.37 -7.25 -9.44
C ALA A 108 7.78 -6.62 -9.50
N ALA A 109 7.88 -5.29 -9.49
CA ALA A 109 9.16 -4.59 -9.42
C ALA A 109 9.89 -4.85 -8.09
N ALA A 110 9.15 -4.98 -6.98
CA ALA A 110 9.72 -5.34 -5.68
C ALA A 110 10.31 -6.77 -5.70
N ILE A 111 9.61 -7.73 -6.29
CA ILE A 111 10.10 -9.11 -6.45
C ILE A 111 11.39 -9.12 -7.30
N GLU A 112 11.39 -8.41 -8.43
CA GLU A 112 12.56 -8.30 -9.30
C GLU A 112 13.75 -7.66 -8.58
N ALA A 113 13.54 -6.56 -7.86
CA ALA A 113 14.59 -5.91 -7.09
C ALA A 113 15.15 -6.82 -5.98
N LEU A 114 14.30 -7.59 -5.28
CA LEU A 114 14.74 -8.54 -4.28
C LEU A 114 15.53 -9.69 -4.90
N ASN A 115 15.08 -10.23 -6.03
CA ASN A 115 15.81 -11.29 -6.72
C ASN A 115 17.20 -10.84 -7.15
N ILE A 116 17.33 -9.62 -7.68
CA ILE A 116 18.65 -9.06 -8.04
C ILE A 116 19.50 -8.87 -6.77
N ALA A 117 18.93 -8.33 -5.69
CA ALA A 117 19.66 -8.10 -4.44
C ALA A 117 20.14 -9.39 -3.76
N TYR A 118 19.41 -10.50 -3.92
CA TYR A 118 19.77 -11.82 -3.41
C TYR A 118 20.46 -12.72 -4.44
N GLU A 119 20.84 -12.18 -5.61
CA GLU A 119 21.47 -12.90 -6.72
C GLU A 119 20.69 -14.15 -7.19
N VAL A 120 19.36 -14.14 -7.01
CA VAL A 120 18.46 -15.22 -7.43
C VAL A 120 18.11 -15.04 -8.90
N LYS A 121 18.53 -15.99 -9.74
CA LYS A 121 18.05 -16.07 -11.13
C LYS A 121 16.60 -16.52 -11.15
N GLU A 122 15.72 -15.63 -11.59
CA GLU A 122 14.29 -15.92 -11.72
C GLU A 122 14.03 -16.67 -13.04
N ASP A 123 14.04 -18.00 -13.00
CA ASP A 123 13.70 -18.86 -14.15
C ASP A 123 12.18 -19.03 -14.33
N ARG A 124 11.36 -18.43 -13.45
CA ARG A 124 9.91 -18.57 -13.49
C ARG A 124 9.31 -17.69 -14.58
N PRO A 125 8.46 -18.24 -15.46
CA PRO A 125 7.82 -17.44 -16.49
C PRO A 125 6.83 -16.43 -15.88
N PHE A 126 6.65 -15.29 -16.56
CA PHE A 126 5.83 -14.14 -16.13
C PHE A 126 4.44 -14.51 -15.58
N TRP A 127 3.81 -15.54 -16.15
CA TRP A 127 2.49 -16.05 -15.76
C TRP A 127 2.47 -16.69 -14.35
N LYS A 128 3.63 -17.06 -13.79
CA LYS A 128 3.76 -17.59 -12.42
C LYS A 128 4.15 -16.52 -11.40
N THR A 129 4.96 -15.54 -11.79
CA THR A 129 5.37 -14.43 -10.93
C THR A 129 4.27 -13.38 -10.77
N ARG A 130 3.43 -13.18 -11.79
CA ARG A 130 2.31 -12.22 -11.71
C ARG A 130 1.23 -12.56 -10.70
N PRO A 131 0.72 -13.80 -10.61
CA PRO A 131 -0.23 -14.19 -9.57
C PRO A 131 0.33 -13.99 -8.16
N LEU A 132 1.65 -14.20 -7.96
CA LEU A 132 2.30 -13.94 -6.68
C LEU A 132 2.30 -12.45 -6.34
N ALA A 133 2.66 -11.57 -7.29
CA ALA A 133 2.60 -10.12 -7.12
C ALA A 133 1.17 -9.63 -6.83
N LEU A 134 0.17 -10.17 -7.54
CA LEU A 134 -1.25 -9.91 -7.28
C LEU A 134 -1.68 -10.39 -5.89
N GLY A 135 -1.25 -11.58 -5.48
CA GLY A 135 -1.53 -12.12 -4.14
C GLY A 135 -0.93 -11.27 -3.03
N LEU A 136 0.32 -10.81 -3.18
CA LEU A 136 0.97 -9.90 -2.24
C LEU A 136 0.28 -8.54 -2.19
N ALA A 137 -0.11 -7.99 -3.34
CA ALA A 137 -0.87 -6.74 -3.40
C ALA A 137 -2.22 -6.88 -2.68
N PHE A 138 -2.96 -7.97 -2.94
CA PHE A 138 -4.24 -8.23 -2.30
C PHE A 138 -4.10 -8.44 -0.78
N MET A 139 -3.13 -9.24 -0.34
CA MET A 139 -2.84 -9.46 1.09
C MET A 139 -2.50 -8.16 1.79
N THR A 140 -1.63 -7.34 1.20
CA THR A 140 -1.23 -6.03 1.77
C THR A 140 -2.43 -5.08 1.82
N GLY A 141 -3.21 -5.01 0.74
CA GLY A 141 -4.44 -4.21 0.70
C GLY A 141 -5.48 -4.67 1.74
N ALA A 142 -5.67 -5.98 1.89
CA ALA A 142 -6.57 -6.55 2.90
C ALA A 142 -6.09 -6.24 4.33
N LEU A 143 -4.78 -6.36 4.61
CA LEU A 143 -4.20 -5.98 5.90
C LEU A 143 -4.40 -4.49 6.21
N LEU A 144 -4.25 -3.62 5.20
CA LEU A 144 -4.53 -2.18 5.35
C LEU A 144 -6.01 -1.92 5.66
N LEU A 145 -6.93 -2.59 4.96
CA LEU A 145 -8.36 -2.48 5.24
C LEU A 145 -8.72 -2.98 6.65
N VAL A 146 -8.11 -4.08 7.10
CA VAL A 146 -8.26 -4.58 8.48
C VAL A 146 -7.71 -3.55 9.47
N ALA A 147 -6.53 -3.00 9.23
CA ALA A 147 -5.93 -1.98 10.10
C ALA A 147 -6.83 -0.74 10.21
N LEU A 148 -7.36 -0.24 9.08
CA LEU A 148 -8.32 0.86 9.06
C LEU A 148 -9.62 0.50 9.81
N SER A 149 -10.14 -0.71 9.61
CA SER A 149 -11.34 -1.18 10.30
C SER A 149 -11.13 -1.24 11.82
N VAL A 150 -9.99 -1.75 12.27
CA VAL A 150 -9.61 -1.76 13.69
C VAL A 150 -9.42 -0.33 14.20
N MET A 151 -8.88 0.59 13.40
CA MET A 151 -8.75 2.00 13.82
C MET A 151 -10.11 2.69 13.99
N ILE A 152 -11.09 2.38 13.13
CA ILE A 152 -12.45 2.93 13.19
C ILE A 152 -13.27 2.30 14.33
N VAL A 153 -13.22 0.97 14.45
CA VAL A 153 -14.05 0.19 15.39
C VAL A 153 -13.39 0.04 16.76
N GLY A 154 -12.06 0.09 16.83
CA GLY A 154 -11.26 -0.10 18.03
C GLY A 154 -11.64 0.82 19.20
N PRO A 155 -11.88 2.13 18.98
CA PRO A 155 -12.36 3.01 20.04
C PRO A 155 -13.73 2.58 20.59
N ARG A 156 -14.68 2.21 19.71
CA ARG A 156 -16.01 1.72 20.12
C ARG A 156 -15.94 0.38 20.86
N PHE A 157 -15.03 -0.50 20.44
CA PHE A 157 -14.77 -1.76 21.13
C PHE A 157 -14.12 -1.53 22.50
N GLY A 158 -13.22 -0.56 22.60
CA GLY A 158 -12.60 -0.14 23.86
C GLY A 158 -13.61 0.40 24.87
N GLU A 159 -14.54 1.25 24.42
CA GLU A 159 -15.65 1.75 25.25
C GLU A 159 -16.59 0.62 25.70
N TRP A 160 -16.95 -0.31 24.80
CA TRP A 160 -17.76 -1.49 25.15
C TRP A 160 -17.08 -2.39 26.18
N LEU A 161 -15.77 -2.59 26.04
CA LEU A 161 -14.97 -3.39 26.98
C LEU A 161 -14.83 -2.68 28.34
N ALA A 162 -14.57 -1.37 28.34
CA ALA A 162 -14.48 -0.56 29.55
C ALA A 162 -15.80 -0.55 30.34
N ALA A 163 -16.94 -0.48 29.63
CA ALA A 163 -18.27 -0.57 30.24
C ALA A 163 -18.55 -1.94 30.89
N ARG A 164 -17.97 -3.04 30.38
CA ARG A 164 -18.08 -4.38 30.99
C ARG A 164 -17.11 -4.63 32.15
N VAL A 165 -16.00 -3.90 32.21
CA VAL A 165 -14.93 -4.11 33.20
C VAL A 165 -14.99 -3.11 34.37
N HIS A 166 -16.02 -2.26 34.44
CA HIS A 166 -16.23 -1.28 35.53
C HIS A 166 -15.04 -0.34 35.77
N LEU A 167 -14.34 0.08 34.70
CA LEU A 167 -13.22 1.02 34.76
C LEU A 167 -13.65 2.49 34.53
N SER A 168 -14.87 2.86 34.93
CA SER A 168 -15.35 4.26 34.90
C SER A 168 -14.67 5.12 35.95
#